data_AF-A0A5E4I1S1-F1
#
_entry.id   AF-A0A5E4I1S1-F1
#
_cell.length_a   1.000
_cell.length_b   1.000
_cell.length_c   1.000
_cell.angle_alpha   90.00
_cell.angle_beta   90.00
_cell.angle_gamma   90.00
#
_symmetry.space_group_name_H-M   'P 1'
#
loop_
_entity.id
_entity.type
_entity.pdbx_description
1 polymer ?
#
loop_
_entity_poly.entity_id
_entity_poly.type
_entity_poly.pdbx_seq_one_letter_code
_entity_poly.pdbx_strand_id
1 'polypeptide(L)'
;MPVDEGQVALEKMWQGTCRVLFGQELGPLHEYEKWLSELVDAPFVGKSSKSSKEVFFSTQSYSNAKKCIGLDEVDLNQKFPPLSINQIKDIDSIAQAISDRTYYTGNVILGNSRYVSKSSNITDGTYISNTTVSGNSKYLCYCTLARLDNAGFGSNAFSQCEFCLKCHELTRVKRSFELWMSQDSSDCYYSHGLKNCTDCMFSFNVRNKRFAIGNLMLAPDKYKDIKTKLVAEMATEAKRAKRLPSLLEIVAISGKAPKIALASKQPAPVVQDKGKIEAAFAQTMQILLGRKLAKPIDFYAQWLVRHTRGIGKFKSAMSGKDVLLAHYGNYFDLPKDRLLTLEEANEFGMKAQIDAAAVSDLSLKNAHAKIGNIAFFNSDIQDGVNMNDIECTITIDASLCYRAVCSVYSKYCAYSFWPRSCEYIFGCDTVFDSSFCVNCYNSVNLKRCFEVDSSNSCSDSYFCHNCENVQNSMFCFNVKNKRYAIGNVEVGQEAFMKAKAALVAQMADGLDKNGKLSRDIFSL
;
A
#
# COMPACT_ATOMS: atom_id res chain seq x y z
N MET A 1 -5.57 -36.63 4.80
CA MET A 1 -4.49 -35.64 5.02
C MET A 1 -4.50 -35.25 6.49
N PRO A 2 -3.37 -34.86 7.12
CA PRO A 2 -3.40 -34.26 8.45
C PRO A 2 -4.23 -32.96 8.42
N VAL A 3 -4.76 -32.56 9.57
CA VAL A 3 -5.53 -31.31 9.72
C VAL A 3 -4.56 -30.14 9.81
N ASP A 4 -4.80 -29.07 9.05
CA ASP A 4 -4.04 -27.83 9.16
C ASP A 4 -4.49 -27.04 10.41
N GLU A 5 -3.65 -27.05 11.44
CA GLU A 5 -3.89 -26.34 12.71
C GLU A 5 -4.01 -24.81 12.50
N GLY A 6 -3.35 -24.27 11.48
CA GLY A 6 -3.45 -22.87 11.07
C GLY A 6 -4.83 -22.53 10.53
N GLN A 7 -5.37 -23.40 9.67
CA GLN A 7 -6.74 -23.26 9.15
C GLN A 7 -7.80 -23.36 10.26
N VAL A 8 -7.65 -24.31 11.19
CA VAL A 8 -8.55 -24.47 12.35
C VAL A 8 -8.53 -23.25 13.26
N ALA A 9 -7.36 -22.65 13.47
CA ALA A 9 -7.24 -21.41 14.24
C ALA A 9 -7.92 -20.22 13.52
N LEU A 10 -7.71 -20.05 12.21
CA LEU A 10 -8.36 -18.98 11.43
C LEU A 10 -9.89 -19.10 11.43
N GLU A 11 -10.43 -20.31 11.26
CA GLU A 11 -11.87 -20.60 11.36
C GLU A 11 -12.45 -20.18 12.72
N LYS A 12 -11.76 -20.51 13.82
CA LYS A 12 -12.17 -20.08 15.17
C LYS A 12 -12.18 -18.54 15.34
N MET A 13 -11.22 -17.84 14.74
CA MET A 13 -11.17 -16.37 14.79
C MET A 13 -12.22 -15.71 13.89
N TRP A 14 -12.53 -16.32 12.73
CA TRP A 14 -13.63 -15.93 11.85
C TRP A 14 -14.97 -16.00 12.57
N GLN A 15 -15.30 -17.15 13.16
CA GLN A 15 -16.54 -17.35 13.94
C GLN A 15 -16.64 -16.37 15.12
N GLY A 16 -15.54 -16.15 15.84
CA GLY A 16 -15.47 -15.17 16.92
C GLY A 16 -15.73 -13.73 16.44
N THR A 17 -15.16 -13.35 15.30
CA THR A 17 -15.40 -12.05 14.65
C THR A 17 -16.86 -11.89 14.24
N CYS A 18 -17.43 -12.93 13.62
CA CYS A 18 -18.84 -12.92 13.19
C CYS A 18 -19.80 -12.72 14.36
N ARG A 19 -19.61 -13.42 15.48
CA ARG A 19 -20.46 -13.26 16.68
C ARG A 19 -20.43 -11.83 17.25
N VAL A 20 -19.31 -11.11 17.12
CA VAL A 20 -19.20 -9.71 17.57
C VAL A 20 -19.84 -8.72 16.58
N LEU A 21 -19.61 -8.87 15.27
CA LEU A 21 -20.09 -7.93 14.25
C LEU A 21 -21.56 -8.16 13.84
N PHE A 22 -22.03 -9.41 13.88
CA PHE A 22 -23.33 -9.84 13.37
C PHE A 22 -24.27 -10.42 14.45
N GLY A 23 -23.81 -10.54 15.70
CA GLY A 23 -24.52 -11.23 16.78
C GLY A 23 -24.60 -12.76 16.63
N GLN A 24 -24.09 -13.31 15.54
CA GLN A 24 -24.15 -14.75 15.21
C GLN A 24 -23.01 -15.15 14.26
N GLU A 25 -22.69 -16.44 14.23
CA GLU A 25 -21.78 -17.02 13.23
C GLU A 25 -22.42 -17.06 11.84
N LEU A 26 -21.65 -16.83 10.78
CA LEU A 26 -22.14 -16.81 9.39
C LEU A 26 -22.04 -18.17 8.66
N GLY A 27 -21.31 -19.14 9.21
CA GLY A 27 -20.87 -20.35 8.51
C GLY A 27 -19.35 -20.40 8.40
N PRO A 28 -18.76 -21.44 7.81
CA PRO A 28 -17.31 -21.60 7.73
C PRO A 28 -16.65 -20.57 6.79
N LEU A 29 -15.42 -20.18 7.13
CA LEU A 29 -14.64 -19.10 6.51
C LEU A 29 -14.50 -19.26 4.98
N HIS A 30 -14.21 -20.47 4.52
CA HIS A 30 -13.88 -20.74 3.11
C HIS A 30 -15.05 -20.48 2.15
N GLU A 31 -16.31 -20.54 2.62
CA GLU A 31 -17.48 -20.17 1.80
C GLU A 31 -17.47 -18.69 1.39
N TYR A 32 -16.76 -17.85 2.15
CA TYR A 32 -16.70 -16.40 1.97
C TYR A 32 -15.44 -15.93 1.23
N GLU A 33 -14.44 -16.80 0.97
CA GLU A 33 -13.14 -16.45 0.38
C GLU A 33 -13.28 -15.51 -0.84
N LYS A 34 -14.16 -15.86 -1.79
CA LYS A 34 -14.43 -15.03 -2.97
C LYS A 34 -14.78 -13.59 -2.60
N TRP A 35 -15.74 -13.39 -1.69
CA TRP A 35 -16.21 -12.07 -1.28
C TRP A 35 -15.13 -11.29 -0.50
N LEU A 36 -14.35 -11.98 0.34
CA LEU A 36 -13.28 -11.38 1.12
C LEU A 36 -12.12 -10.88 0.24
N SER A 37 -11.94 -11.46 -0.95
CA SER A 37 -10.85 -11.17 -1.89
C SER A 37 -11.19 -10.19 -3.03
N GLU A 38 -12.45 -9.79 -3.25
CA GLU A 38 -12.88 -8.99 -4.42
C GLU A 38 -12.17 -7.63 -4.59
N LEU A 39 -11.54 -7.12 -3.52
CA LEU A 39 -10.95 -5.78 -3.40
C LEU A 39 -9.52 -5.83 -2.82
N VAL A 40 -8.82 -6.97 -3.03
CA VAL A 40 -7.44 -7.20 -2.59
C VAL A 40 -6.52 -7.33 -3.81
N ASP A 41 -5.34 -6.70 -3.79
CA ASP A 41 -4.38 -6.83 -4.90
C ASP A 41 -3.84 -8.27 -4.94
N ALA A 42 -4.01 -8.97 -6.06
CA ALA A 42 -3.62 -10.38 -6.16
C ALA A 42 -2.08 -10.55 -6.23
N PRO A 43 -1.51 -11.57 -5.54
CA PRO A 43 -0.09 -11.91 -5.67
C PRO A 43 0.26 -12.29 -7.12
N PHE A 44 1.49 -12.01 -7.54
CA PHE A 44 2.02 -12.62 -8.76
C PHE A 44 2.43 -14.07 -8.46
N VAL A 45 2.03 -15.01 -9.33
CA VAL A 45 2.30 -16.44 -9.19
C VAL A 45 3.11 -16.92 -10.40
N GLY A 46 4.41 -17.09 -10.19
CA GLY A 46 5.31 -17.73 -11.14
C GLY A 46 5.42 -19.24 -10.91
N LYS A 47 6.24 -19.90 -11.73
CA LYS A 47 6.66 -21.30 -11.51
C LYS A 47 8.16 -21.38 -11.30
N SER A 48 8.58 -22.28 -10.42
CA SER A 48 10.00 -22.56 -10.18
C SER A 48 10.64 -23.14 -11.44
N SER A 49 11.70 -22.49 -11.89
CA SER A 49 12.56 -22.96 -12.98
C SER A 49 13.41 -24.19 -12.62
N LYS A 50 13.41 -24.62 -11.34
CA LYS A 50 14.03 -25.88 -10.89
C LYS A 50 13.05 -27.04 -10.77
N SER A 51 11.87 -26.81 -10.17
CA SER A 51 10.95 -27.89 -9.75
C SER A 51 9.52 -27.79 -10.32
N SER A 52 9.19 -26.73 -11.06
CA SER A 52 7.82 -26.39 -11.49
C SER A 52 6.80 -26.14 -10.37
N LYS A 53 7.22 -26.09 -9.08
CA LYS A 53 6.40 -25.59 -7.96
C LYS A 53 5.86 -24.18 -8.24
N GLU A 54 4.77 -23.80 -7.59
CA GLU A 54 4.29 -22.42 -7.56
C GLU A 54 5.22 -21.53 -6.73
N VAL A 55 5.45 -20.29 -7.21
CA VAL A 55 6.31 -19.29 -6.57
C VAL A 55 5.56 -17.97 -6.50
N PHE A 56 5.24 -17.54 -5.27
CA PHE A 56 4.44 -16.36 -4.98
C PHE A 56 5.33 -15.13 -4.74
N PHE A 57 4.94 -13.98 -5.26
CA PHE A 57 5.68 -12.71 -5.16
C PHE A 57 4.81 -11.55 -4.69
N SER A 58 5.45 -10.59 -4.02
CA SER A 58 4.84 -9.39 -3.43
C SER A 58 4.42 -8.30 -4.42
N THR A 59 4.86 -8.35 -5.68
CA THR A 59 4.53 -7.35 -6.70
C THR A 59 4.40 -7.99 -8.09
N GLN A 60 3.57 -7.38 -8.95
CA GLN A 60 3.42 -7.74 -10.35
C GLN A 60 4.63 -7.34 -11.22
N SER A 61 5.61 -6.60 -10.69
CA SER A 61 6.87 -6.28 -11.41
C SER A 61 7.67 -7.53 -11.81
N TYR A 62 7.50 -8.66 -11.12
CA TYR A 62 8.11 -9.95 -11.50
C TYR A 62 7.39 -10.69 -12.64
N SER A 63 6.30 -10.14 -13.21
CA SER A 63 5.52 -10.79 -14.28
C SER A 63 6.33 -11.16 -15.54
N ASN A 64 7.45 -10.48 -15.79
CA ASN A 64 8.36 -10.75 -16.91
C ASN A 64 9.59 -11.62 -16.54
N ALA A 65 9.66 -12.14 -15.30
CA ALA A 65 10.80 -12.88 -14.80
C ALA A 65 10.93 -14.27 -15.47
N LYS A 66 11.98 -14.46 -16.27
CA LYS A 66 12.25 -15.72 -16.99
C LYS A 66 12.74 -16.87 -16.11
N LYS A 67 13.28 -16.58 -14.92
CA LYS A 67 13.86 -17.54 -13.98
C LYS A 67 13.35 -17.26 -12.57
N CYS A 68 12.21 -17.83 -12.20
CA CYS A 68 11.67 -17.79 -10.84
C CYS A 68 12.15 -19.00 -10.02
N ILE A 69 12.17 -18.87 -8.70
CA ILE A 69 12.56 -19.93 -7.75
C ILE A 69 11.90 -19.71 -6.38
N GLY A 70 11.56 -20.77 -5.65
CA GLY A 70 11.15 -20.65 -4.25
C GLY A 70 12.37 -20.43 -3.33
N LEU A 71 12.20 -19.66 -2.24
CA LEU A 71 13.26 -19.45 -1.24
C LEU A 71 13.78 -20.78 -0.64
N ASP A 72 12.94 -21.82 -0.59
CA ASP A 72 13.27 -23.18 -0.17
C ASP A 72 14.19 -23.95 -1.13
N GLU A 73 14.45 -23.42 -2.33
CA GLU A 73 15.23 -24.06 -3.40
C GLU A 73 16.55 -23.33 -3.71
N VAL A 74 16.86 -22.26 -2.97
CA VAL A 74 18.06 -21.44 -3.15
C VAL A 74 19.24 -22.09 -2.41
N ASP A 75 20.26 -22.53 -3.16
CA ASP A 75 21.53 -22.98 -2.57
C ASP A 75 22.41 -21.78 -2.23
N LEU A 76 22.36 -21.37 -0.96
CA LEU A 76 23.18 -20.28 -0.40
C LEU A 76 24.67 -20.63 -0.29
N ASN A 77 25.06 -21.89 -0.50
CA ASN A 77 26.46 -22.35 -0.48
C ASN A 77 27.07 -22.46 -1.89
N GLN A 78 26.28 -22.28 -2.96
CA GLN A 78 26.74 -22.43 -4.34
C GLN A 78 27.85 -21.42 -4.66
N LYS A 79 29.04 -21.94 -5.01
CA LYS A 79 30.19 -21.13 -5.42
C LYS A 79 30.16 -20.93 -6.94
N PHE A 80 30.45 -19.71 -7.37
CA PHE A 80 30.54 -19.34 -8.78
C PHE A 80 31.95 -18.84 -9.14
N PRO A 81 32.42 -19.04 -10.38
CA PRO A 81 33.73 -18.55 -10.80
C PRO A 81 33.78 -17.01 -10.83
N PRO A 82 34.94 -16.41 -10.50
CA PRO A 82 35.18 -14.97 -10.66
C PRO A 82 34.90 -14.49 -12.09
N LEU A 83 34.42 -13.26 -12.19
CA LEU A 83 34.22 -12.60 -13.48
C LEU A 83 35.56 -12.05 -13.99
N SER A 84 35.86 -12.32 -15.25
CA SER A 84 37.05 -11.79 -15.93
C SER A 84 36.92 -10.28 -16.18
N ILE A 85 38.05 -9.60 -16.41
CA ILE A 85 38.07 -8.15 -16.68
C ILE A 85 37.18 -7.76 -17.88
N ASN A 86 37.04 -8.62 -18.88
CA ASN A 86 36.20 -8.40 -20.05
C ASN A 86 34.69 -8.47 -19.73
N GLN A 87 34.31 -9.20 -18.67
CA GLN A 87 32.93 -9.31 -18.19
C GLN A 87 32.57 -8.16 -17.23
N ILE A 88 33.55 -7.39 -16.74
CA ILE A 88 33.38 -6.25 -15.82
C ILE A 88 33.69 -4.95 -16.57
N LYS A 89 33.03 -4.76 -17.73
CA LYS A 89 33.24 -3.62 -18.63
C LYS A 89 32.11 -2.58 -18.55
N ASP A 90 30.87 -3.05 -18.58
CA ASP A 90 29.64 -2.24 -18.60
C ASP A 90 28.46 -3.08 -18.06
N ILE A 91 27.33 -2.43 -17.79
CA ILE A 91 26.13 -3.05 -17.19
C ILE A 91 25.65 -4.27 -17.99
N ASP A 92 25.65 -4.20 -19.33
CA ASP A 92 25.17 -5.29 -20.19
C ASP A 92 26.13 -6.48 -20.22
N SER A 93 27.45 -6.23 -20.27
CA SER A 93 28.48 -7.29 -20.15
C SER A 93 28.36 -8.03 -18.82
N ILE A 94 28.08 -7.30 -17.74
CA ILE A 94 27.81 -7.84 -16.40
C ILE A 94 26.56 -8.71 -16.39
N ALA A 95 25.42 -8.17 -16.84
CA ALA A 95 24.13 -8.87 -16.85
C ALA A 95 24.22 -10.17 -17.68
N GLN A 96 24.85 -10.10 -18.85
CA GLN A 96 25.06 -11.27 -19.71
C GLN A 96 26.00 -12.32 -19.10
N ALA A 97 27.00 -11.90 -18.32
CA ALA A 97 27.94 -12.81 -17.67
C ALA A 97 27.38 -13.52 -16.42
N ILE A 98 26.21 -13.09 -15.93
CA ILE A 98 25.57 -13.63 -14.72
C ILE A 98 24.14 -14.16 -14.95
N SER A 99 23.57 -13.96 -16.14
CA SER A 99 22.22 -14.41 -16.52
C SER A 99 21.94 -15.90 -16.27
N ASP A 100 22.98 -16.75 -16.29
CA ASP A 100 22.85 -18.17 -16.01
C ASP A 100 22.73 -18.52 -14.52
N ARG A 101 23.21 -17.63 -13.64
CA ARG A 101 23.17 -17.79 -12.18
C ARG A 101 22.17 -16.86 -11.46
N THR A 102 21.51 -15.95 -12.16
CA THR A 102 20.45 -15.09 -11.62
C THR A 102 19.09 -15.82 -11.57
N TYR A 103 18.40 -15.73 -10.42
CA TYR A 103 17.03 -16.22 -10.22
C TYR A 103 16.25 -15.25 -9.34
N TYR A 104 15.00 -14.97 -9.70
CA TYR A 104 14.04 -14.19 -8.92
C TYR A 104 13.35 -15.09 -7.90
N THR A 105 13.63 -14.82 -6.63
CA THR A 105 13.15 -15.63 -5.49
C THR A 105 11.83 -15.12 -4.94
N GLY A 106 10.80 -15.97 -4.99
CA GLY A 106 9.54 -15.76 -4.26
C GLY A 106 9.40 -16.72 -3.07
N ASN A 107 8.19 -16.87 -2.54
CA ASN A 107 7.90 -17.60 -1.31
C ASN A 107 8.73 -17.07 -0.11
N VAL A 108 8.98 -15.77 -0.06
CA VAL A 108 9.92 -15.16 0.90
C VAL A 108 9.26 -15.02 2.26
N ILE A 109 9.60 -15.93 3.17
CA ILE A 109 9.19 -15.90 4.58
C ILE A 109 10.33 -15.30 5.39
N LEU A 110 10.06 -14.22 6.13
CA LEU A 110 10.98 -13.60 7.08
C LEU A 110 10.39 -13.70 8.50
N GLY A 111 11.23 -13.48 9.51
CA GLY A 111 10.85 -13.59 10.93
C GLY A 111 10.47 -15.00 11.39
N ASN A 112 9.95 -15.08 12.61
CA ASN A 112 9.50 -16.32 13.27
C ASN A 112 8.06 -16.70 12.86
N SER A 113 7.82 -16.80 11.56
CA SER A 113 6.49 -17.03 10.98
C SER A 113 6.11 -18.51 10.93
N ARG A 114 4.83 -18.85 11.14
CA ARG A 114 4.32 -20.25 11.05
C ARG A 114 3.02 -20.34 10.26
N TYR A 115 2.76 -21.52 9.67
CA TYR A 115 1.57 -21.84 8.86
C TYR A 115 1.26 -20.72 7.84
N VAL A 116 2.28 -20.39 7.03
CA VAL A 116 2.20 -19.44 5.93
C VAL A 116 1.97 -20.21 4.65
N SER A 117 1.00 -19.80 3.83
CA SER A 117 0.81 -20.35 2.48
C SER A 117 0.63 -19.23 1.45
N LYS A 118 1.01 -19.53 0.19
CA LYS A 118 0.78 -18.69 -1.01
C LYS A 118 1.15 -17.20 -0.88
N SER A 119 2.20 -16.87 -0.15
CA SER A 119 2.53 -15.48 0.27
C SER A 119 4.03 -15.16 0.15
N SER A 120 4.37 -13.87 0.12
CA SER A 120 5.76 -13.39 0.14
C SER A 120 5.88 -12.04 0.88
N ASN A 121 7.00 -11.85 1.57
CA ASN A 121 7.36 -10.68 2.41
C ASN A 121 6.40 -10.47 3.60
N ILE A 122 6.74 -11.07 4.75
CA ILE A 122 6.02 -10.92 6.03
C ILE A 122 7.02 -10.93 7.19
N THR A 123 6.83 -10.10 8.23
CA THR A 123 7.80 -9.92 9.34
C THR A 123 7.18 -9.62 10.72
N ASP A 124 6.85 -10.55 11.60
CA ASP A 124 6.61 -12.00 11.50
C ASP A 124 5.09 -12.28 11.33
N GLY A 125 4.65 -13.54 11.47
CA GLY A 125 3.23 -13.88 11.41
C GLY A 125 2.78 -15.19 12.06
N THR A 126 1.57 -15.17 12.62
CA THR A 126 0.81 -16.37 13.00
C THR A 126 -0.70 -16.13 12.85
N TYR A 127 -1.46 -16.77 11.97
CA TYR A 127 -1.17 -17.66 10.82
C TYR A 127 -1.79 -17.04 9.56
N ILE A 128 -1.39 -17.44 8.34
CA ILE A 128 -1.55 -16.58 7.14
C ILE A 128 -1.82 -17.34 5.82
N SER A 129 -2.91 -16.98 5.11
CA SER A 129 -3.21 -17.44 3.74
C SER A 129 -4.21 -16.49 3.02
N ASN A 130 -3.86 -15.51 2.18
CA ASN A 130 -2.63 -15.29 1.41
C ASN A 130 -2.42 -13.77 1.22
N THR A 131 -1.18 -13.26 1.22
CA THR A 131 -0.88 -11.81 1.38
C THR A 131 0.27 -11.29 0.50
N THR A 132 0.23 -9.98 0.23
CA THR A 132 1.31 -9.15 -0.35
C THR A 132 1.23 -7.71 0.22
N VAL A 133 1.48 -7.40 1.49
CA VAL A 133 2.68 -7.67 2.32
C VAL A 133 2.33 -7.24 3.77
N SER A 134 2.95 -7.85 4.80
CA SER A 134 2.51 -7.62 6.20
C SER A 134 3.58 -7.85 7.30
N GLY A 135 3.17 -7.86 8.58
CA GLY A 135 4.00 -8.25 9.75
C GLY A 135 4.46 -7.10 10.64
N ASN A 136 4.44 -7.21 11.98
CA ASN A 136 4.14 -8.42 12.77
C ASN A 136 2.63 -8.66 12.93
N SER A 137 2.17 -9.89 12.65
CA SER A 137 0.74 -10.18 12.44
C SER A 137 0.18 -11.38 13.24
N LYS A 138 -1.07 -11.23 13.69
CA LYS A 138 -1.73 -12.12 14.65
C LYS A 138 -3.28 -11.96 14.58
N TYR A 139 -3.99 -12.18 13.48
CA TYR A 139 -3.96 -13.33 12.56
C TYR A 139 -4.36 -12.90 11.12
N LEU A 140 -4.14 -13.69 10.05
CA LEU A 140 -4.41 -13.26 8.66
C LEU A 140 -4.96 -14.34 7.68
N CYS A 141 -5.74 -13.92 6.68
CA CYS A 141 -6.00 -14.66 5.43
C CYS A 141 -6.45 -13.71 4.29
N TYR A 142 -5.70 -12.61 4.13
CA TYR A 142 -6.07 -11.38 3.42
C TYR A 142 -4.78 -10.71 2.89
N CYS A 143 -4.90 -9.50 2.33
CA CYS A 143 -4.04 -8.34 2.63
C CYS A 143 -3.03 -7.89 1.56
N THR A 144 -3.20 -6.65 1.10
CA THR A 144 -2.17 -5.78 0.47
C THR A 144 -2.34 -4.30 0.89
N LEU A 145 -1.78 -3.77 1.99
CA LEU A 145 -0.81 -4.24 2.99
C LEU A 145 -1.37 -4.08 4.44
N ALA A 146 -0.71 -4.64 5.47
CA ALA A 146 -1.12 -4.43 6.87
C ALA A 146 0.05 -4.49 7.87
N ARG A 147 0.11 -3.55 8.83
CA ARG A 147 1.21 -3.41 9.80
C ARG A 147 0.79 -2.57 11.02
N LEU A 148 0.66 -3.03 12.27
CA LEU A 148 0.78 -4.35 12.89
C LEU A 148 -0.61 -4.85 13.31
N ASP A 149 -0.82 -6.17 13.39
CA ASP A 149 -2.16 -6.71 13.14
C ASP A 149 -2.67 -7.67 14.22
N ASN A 150 -3.86 -7.41 14.75
CA ASN A 150 -4.80 -8.49 15.09
C ASN A 150 -6.01 -8.42 14.14
N ALA A 151 -5.92 -8.99 12.94
CA ALA A 151 -6.91 -8.79 11.87
C ALA A 151 -7.73 -10.08 11.57
N GLY A 152 -8.77 -10.09 10.72
CA GLY A 152 -9.42 -8.97 10.01
C GLY A 152 -9.71 -9.26 8.52
N PHE A 153 -10.85 -9.86 8.22
CA PHE A 153 -11.14 -10.61 7.00
C PHE A 153 -11.37 -9.76 5.73
N GLY A 154 -10.30 -9.58 4.93
CA GLY A 154 -10.28 -8.97 3.57
C GLY A 154 -9.79 -7.52 3.57
N SER A 155 -8.67 -7.19 2.90
CA SER A 155 -7.94 -5.92 3.18
C SER A 155 -7.04 -5.37 2.06
N ASN A 156 -7.16 -4.05 1.81
CA ASN A 156 -6.19 -3.14 1.15
C ASN A 156 -6.24 -1.75 1.85
N ALA A 157 -6.07 -1.54 3.16
CA ALA A 157 -4.90 -1.85 3.96
C ALA A 157 -5.13 -1.47 5.45
N PHE A 158 -4.22 -1.82 6.37
CA PHE A 158 -4.40 -1.58 7.82
C PHE A 158 -3.14 -1.15 8.60
N SER A 159 -3.32 -0.24 9.57
CA SER A 159 -2.29 0.09 10.57
C SER A 159 -2.92 0.74 11.82
N GLN A 160 -3.65 0.07 12.72
CA GLN A 160 -3.55 -1.30 13.27
C GLN A 160 -4.97 -1.86 13.59
N CYS A 161 -5.12 -3.11 14.06
CA CYS A 161 -6.44 -3.79 14.17
C CYS A 161 -6.66 -4.68 15.44
N GLU A 162 -7.94 -4.88 15.82
CA GLU A 162 -8.47 -6.06 16.55
C GLU A 162 -9.80 -6.56 15.94
N PHE A 163 -9.70 -7.39 14.88
CA PHE A 163 -10.72 -7.88 13.94
C PHE A 163 -11.46 -6.81 13.09
N CYS A 164 -11.80 -7.22 11.87
CA CYS A 164 -12.46 -6.46 10.80
C CYS A 164 -13.06 -7.44 9.78
N LEU A 165 -13.92 -6.97 8.87
CA LEU A 165 -14.29 -7.56 7.57
C LEU A 165 -14.98 -6.45 6.72
N LYS A 166 -14.64 -6.02 5.51
CA LYS A 166 -13.44 -6.06 4.64
C LYS A 166 -13.12 -4.59 4.32
N CYS A 167 -11.86 -4.19 4.12
CA CYS A 167 -11.49 -2.79 4.37
C CYS A 167 -10.31 -2.20 3.57
N HIS A 168 -10.43 -0.92 3.22
CA HIS A 168 -9.54 -0.16 2.34
C HIS A 168 -9.65 1.36 2.66
N GLU A 169 -8.94 1.98 3.61
CA GLU A 169 -7.83 1.63 4.51
C GLU A 169 -8.04 2.38 5.86
N LEU A 170 -7.47 1.90 7.00
CA LEU A 170 -7.72 2.49 8.33
C LEU A 170 -6.54 2.46 9.34
N THR A 171 -6.54 3.44 10.25
CA THR A 171 -5.66 3.53 11.45
C THR A 171 -6.44 4.13 12.64
N ARG A 172 -6.53 3.57 13.86
CA ARG A 172 -6.27 2.21 14.39
C ARG A 172 -7.59 1.68 15.01
N VAL A 173 -7.94 0.40 14.84
CA VAL A 173 -9.37 -0.01 14.84
C VAL A 173 -9.71 -1.24 15.71
N LYS A 174 -10.86 -1.17 16.41
CA LYS A 174 -11.62 -2.31 16.98
C LYS A 174 -13.12 -1.99 16.94
N ARG A 175 -14.04 -2.83 16.44
CA ARG A 175 -13.93 -3.78 15.31
C ARG A 175 -14.85 -3.24 14.20
N SER A 176 -14.57 -3.45 12.91
CA SER A 176 -15.34 -2.80 11.82
C SER A 176 -15.94 -3.76 10.81
N PHE A 177 -17.10 -3.38 10.26
CA PHE A 177 -17.72 -4.04 9.10
C PHE A 177 -17.91 -3.05 7.93
N GLU A 178 -17.03 -3.16 6.94
CA GLU A 178 -16.80 -2.26 5.80
C GLU A 178 -16.88 -0.73 6.12
N LEU A 179 -15.73 -0.17 6.46
CA LEU A 179 -15.52 1.26 6.74
C LEU A 179 -14.38 1.77 5.84
N TRP A 180 -14.58 2.91 5.18
CA TRP A 180 -13.65 3.51 4.22
C TRP A 180 -13.06 4.83 4.75
N MET A 181 -11.81 5.14 4.40
CA MET A 181 -11.18 6.47 4.59
C MET A 181 -11.40 7.10 5.98
N SER A 182 -11.21 6.35 7.06
CA SER A 182 -11.59 6.79 8.41
C SER A 182 -10.46 6.69 9.44
N GLN A 183 -10.41 7.66 10.35
CA GLN A 183 -9.40 7.78 11.40
C GLN A 183 -10.04 7.65 12.78
N ASP A 184 -9.37 6.95 13.70
CA ASP A 184 -9.70 6.91 15.14
C ASP A 184 -11.19 6.68 15.45
N SER A 185 -11.82 5.76 14.72
CA SER A 185 -13.27 5.51 14.78
C SER A 185 -13.59 4.04 15.08
N SER A 186 -14.62 3.80 15.90
CA SER A 186 -14.99 2.47 16.40
C SER A 186 -16.46 2.13 16.15
N ASP A 187 -16.78 0.84 16.06
CA ASP A 187 -18.16 0.33 15.95
C ASP A 187 -18.96 0.95 14.79
N CYS A 188 -18.27 1.29 13.71
CA CYS A 188 -18.82 1.93 12.52
C CYS A 188 -19.02 0.94 11.35
N TYR A 189 -20.08 1.18 10.58
CA TYR A 189 -20.60 0.27 9.55
C TYR A 189 -20.95 1.06 8.27
N TYR A 190 -20.57 0.56 7.09
CA TYR A 190 -20.93 1.15 5.78
C TYR A 190 -20.76 2.67 5.69
N SER A 191 -19.61 3.18 6.12
CA SER A 191 -19.37 4.63 6.26
C SER A 191 -18.07 5.07 5.61
N HIS A 192 -17.93 6.36 5.31
CA HIS A 192 -16.76 6.96 4.65
C HIS A 192 -16.33 8.26 5.34
N GLY A 193 -15.03 8.55 5.37
CA GLY A 193 -14.52 9.88 5.74
C GLY A 193 -14.71 10.24 7.22
N LEU A 194 -14.79 9.26 8.13
CA LEU A 194 -15.05 9.51 9.55
C LEU A 194 -13.76 9.90 10.29
N LYS A 195 -13.87 10.83 11.26
CA LYS A 195 -12.79 11.07 12.25
C LYS A 195 -13.33 11.17 13.67
N ASN A 196 -12.72 10.44 14.60
CA ASN A 196 -13.11 10.41 16.03
C ASN A 196 -14.58 9.99 16.26
N CYS A 197 -15.12 9.10 15.43
CA CYS A 197 -16.53 8.70 15.47
C CYS A 197 -16.74 7.34 16.15
N THR A 198 -17.83 7.20 16.90
CA THR A 198 -18.23 5.92 17.53
C THR A 198 -19.66 5.62 17.17
N ASP A 199 -20.03 4.35 16.94
CA ASP A 199 -21.43 3.96 16.70
C ASP A 199 -22.07 4.80 15.56
N CYS A 200 -21.46 4.75 14.38
CA CYS A 200 -21.96 5.44 13.18
C CYS A 200 -22.25 4.44 12.05
N MET A 201 -23.40 4.57 11.39
CA MET A 201 -23.80 3.71 10.29
C MET A 201 -24.24 4.55 9.08
N PHE A 202 -23.91 4.11 7.85
CA PHE A 202 -24.26 4.80 6.61
C PHE A 202 -23.91 6.30 6.58
N SER A 203 -22.81 6.70 7.23
CA SER A 203 -22.43 8.10 7.47
C SER A 203 -21.21 8.51 6.64
N PHE A 204 -21.18 9.78 6.23
CA PHE A 204 -20.25 10.30 5.24
C PHE A 204 -19.64 11.63 5.71
N ASN A 205 -18.32 11.67 5.80
CA ASN A 205 -17.48 12.86 5.98
C ASN A 205 -17.77 13.64 7.29
N VAL A 206 -18.11 12.93 8.37
CA VAL A 206 -18.44 13.49 9.68
C VAL A 206 -17.33 13.31 10.71
N ARG A 207 -17.21 14.28 11.63
CA ARG A 207 -16.19 14.32 12.68
C ARG A 207 -16.84 14.37 14.07
N ASN A 208 -16.25 13.66 15.03
CA ASN A 208 -16.65 13.62 16.44
C ASN A 208 -18.12 13.22 16.72
N LYS A 209 -18.80 12.53 15.79
CA LYS A 209 -20.20 12.10 15.95
C LYS A 209 -20.31 10.78 16.73
N ARG A 210 -21.44 10.60 17.42
CA ARG A 210 -21.82 9.38 18.13
C ARG A 210 -23.28 9.01 17.89
N PHE A 211 -23.60 7.71 17.88
CA PHE A 211 -24.96 7.18 17.72
C PHE A 211 -25.67 7.75 16.47
N ALA A 212 -24.99 7.73 15.34
CA ALA A 212 -25.45 8.40 14.11
C ALA A 212 -25.82 7.42 13.00
N ILE A 213 -26.90 7.71 12.27
CA ILE A 213 -27.33 6.95 11.08
C ILE A 213 -27.60 7.95 9.95
N GLY A 214 -26.92 7.80 8.82
CA GLY A 214 -27.07 8.74 7.70
C GLY A 214 -26.73 10.19 8.08
N ASN A 215 -25.63 10.37 8.82
CA ASN A 215 -25.18 11.62 9.46
C ASN A 215 -26.11 12.21 10.54
N LEU A 216 -27.36 11.75 10.70
CA LEU A 216 -28.27 12.19 11.76
C LEU A 216 -27.92 11.52 13.10
N MET A 217 -27.68 12.30 14.14
CA MET A 217 -27.48 11.79 15.51
C MET A 217 -28.82 11.42 16.16
N LEU A 218 -28.82 10.34 16.94
CA LEU A 218 -30.00 9.76 17.59
C LEU A 218 -29.82 9.65 19.11
N ALA A 219 -30.93 9.42 19.82
CA ALA A 219 -30.86 8.92 21.20
C ALA A 219 -30.23 7.52 21.22
N PRO A 220 -29.41 7.16 22.23
CA PRO A 220 -28.65 5.90 22.24
C PRO A 220 -29.51 4.65 22.07
N ASP A 221 -30.68 4.58 22.73
CA ASP A 221 -31.58 3.42 22.62
C ASP A 221 -32.19 3.29 21.22
N LYS A 222 -32.69 4.39 20.64
CA LYS A 222 -33.20 4.40 19.24
C LYS A 222 -32.10 3.99 18.25
N TYR A 223 -30.85 4.44 18.47
CA TYR A 223 -29.73 4.00 17.65
C TYR A 223 -29.49 2.48 17.79
N LYS A 224 -29.46 1.97 19.02
CA LYS A 224 -29.23 0.56 19.34
C LYS A 224 -30.29 -0.34 18.69
N ASP A 225 -31.57 0.01 18.79
CA ASP A 225 -32.67 -0.76 18.18
C ASP A 225 -32.51 -0.88 16.67
N ILE A 226 -32.22 0.24 15.99
CA ILE A 226 -32.05 0.28 14.53
C ILE A 226 -30.75 -0.43 14.11
N LYS A 227 -29.66 -0.30 14.87
CA LYS A 227 -28.42 -1.07 14.66
C LYS A 227 -28.70 -2.57 14.76
N THR A 228 -29.41 -3.03 15.79
CA THR A 228 -29.77 -4.44 15.98
C THR A 228 -30.60 -4.99 14.82
N LYS A 229 -31.61 -4.23 14.34
CA LYS A 229 -32.39 -4.57 13.14
C LYS A 229 -31.49 -4.73 11.91
N LEU A 230 -30.71 -3.70 11.58
CA LEU A 230 -29.90 -3.66 10.36
C LEU A 230 -28.78 -4.73 10.35
N VAL A 231 -28.15 -4.97 11.50
CA VAL A 231 -27.14 -6.02 11.65
C VAL A 231 -27.75 -7.42 11.48
N ALA A 232 -28.98 -7.65 11.95
CA ALA A 232 -29.69 -8.92 11.73
C ALA A 232 -30.09 -9.14 10.26
N GLU A 233 -30.51 -8.09 9.55
CA GLU A 233 -30.72 -8.14 8.09
C GLU A 233 -29.42 -8.51 7.35
N MET A 234 -28.32 -7.82 7.66
CA MET A 234 -27.00 -8.07 7.07
C MET A 234 -26.51 -9.50 7.36
N ALA A 235 -26.66 -10.00 8.58
CA ALA A 235 -26.27 -11.36 8.95
C ALA A 235 -27.07 -12.43 8.19
N THR A 236 -28.37 -12.18 7.97
CA THR A 236 -29.26 -13.07 7.21
C THR A 236 -28.86 -13.12 5.73
N GLU A 237 -28.59 -11.95 5.14
CA GLU A 237 -28.17 -11.87 3.73
C GLU A 237 -26.77 -12.47 3.52
N ALA A 238 -25.82 -12.20 4.42
CA ALA A 238 -24.49 -12.81 4.37
C ALA A 238 -24.57 -14.35 4.38
N LYS A 239 -25.40 -14.94 5.25
CA LYS A 239 -25.65 -16.39 5.29
C LYS A 239 -26.21 -16.93 3.98
N ARG A 240 -27.15 -16.19 3.37
CA ARG A 240 -27.88 -16.58 2.16
C ARG A 240 -27.03 -16.48 0.89
N ALA A 241 -26.24 -15.41 0.77
CA ALA A 241 -25.50 -15.06 -0.45
C ALA A 241 -24.00 -15.34 -0.38
N LYS A 242 -23.46 -15.72 0.80
CA LYS A 242 -22.02 -15.84 1.12
C LYS A 242 -21.21 -14.57 0.81
N ARG A 243 -21.91 -13.43 0.87
CA ARG A 243 -21.47 -12.10 0.46
C ARG A 243 -22.41 -11.05 1.05
N LEU A 244 -21.92 -9.83 1.22
CA LEU A 244 -22.74 -8.61 1.30
C LEU A 244 -22.28 -7.61 0.22
N PRO A 245 -23.16 -6.71 -0.27
CA PRO A 245 -22.78 -5.68 -1.24
C PRO A 245 -21.83 -4.67 -0.59
N SER A 246 -20.88 -4.11 -1.36
CA SER A 246 -19.98 -3.06 -0.83
C SER A 246 -20.70 -1.71 -0.66
N LEU A 247 -20.10 -0.79 0.10
CA LEU A 247 -20.57 0.59 0.20
C LEU A 247 -20.63 1.26 -1.17
N LEU A 248 -19.67 0.97 -2.05
CA LEU A 248 -19.63 1.51 -3.41
C LEU A 248 -20.72 0.90 -4.30
N GLU A 249 -21.04 -0.39 -4.14
CA GLU A 249 -22.17 -1.02 -4.85
C GLU A 249 -23.52 -0.45 -4.40
N ILE A 250 -23.72 -0.25 -3.09
CA ILE A 250 -24.93 0.39 -2.55
C ILE A 250 -25.10 1.81 -3.12
N VAL A 251 -24.03 2.57 -3.26
CA VAL A 251 -24.07 3.94 -3.78
C VAL A 251 -24.14 4.00 -5.31
N ALA A 252 -23.60 3.01 -6.03
CA ALA A 252 -23.75 2.90 -7.49
C ALA A 252 -25.23 2.71 -7.88
N ILE A 253 -25.97 1.87 -7.14
CA ILE A 253 -27.41 1.66 -7.39
C ILE A 253 -28.30 2.80 -6.85
N SER A 254 -27.76 3.79 -6.13
CA SER A 254 -28.45 5.06 -5.85
C SER A 254 -28.69 5.89 -7.11
N GLY A 255 -28.02 5.59 -8.22
CA GLY A 255 -28.04 6.38 -9.44
C GLY A 255 -27.22 7.67 -9.34
N LYS A 256 -27.45 8.57 -10.31
CA LYS A 256 -26.68 9.80 -10.51
C LYS A 256 -26.62 10.68 -9.26
N ALA A 257 -25.45 11.26 -8.98
CA ALA A 257 -25.28 12.21 -7.88
C ALA A 257 -26.27 13.40 -7.96
N PRO A 258 -26.86 13.83 -6.82
CA PRO A 258 -27.63 15.06 -6.77
C PRO A 258 -26.73 16.28 -7.00
N LYS A 259 -27.28 17.36 -7.54
CA LYS A 259 -26.55 18.63 -7.62
C LYS A 259 -26.38 19.21 -6.21
N ILE A 260 -25.14 19.47 -5.80
CA ILE A 260 -24.86 20.15 -4.54
C ILE A 260 -25.09 21.66 -4.73
N ALA A 261 -25.99 22.25 -3.93
CA ALA A 261 -26.32 23.68 -3.96
C ALA A 261 -25.50 24.52 -2.95
N LEU A 262 -24.40 23.97 -2.41
CA LEU A 262 -23.54 24.63 -1.43
C LEU A 262 -22.41 25.39 -2.11
N ALA A 263 -22.28 26.67 -1.80
CA ALA A 263 -21.12 27.48 -2.21
C ALA A 263 -19.90 27.11 -1.35
N SER A 264 -18.99 26.29 -1.91
CA SER A 264 -17.71 25.97 -1.28
C SER A 264 -16.93 27.24 -0.95
N LYS A 265 -16.48 27.38 0.30
CA LYS A 265 -15.47 28.39 0.64
C LYS A 265 -14.14 28.01 -0.01
N GLN A 266 -13.61 28.90 -0.84
CA GLN A 266 -12.26 28.76 -1.38
C GLN A 266 -11.25 28.94 -0.23
N PRO A 267 -10.38 27.95 0.07
CA PRO A 267 -9.24 28.20 0.95
C PRO A 267 -8.29 29.20 0.28
N ALA A 268 -7.51 29.93 1.09
CA ALA A 268 -6.46 30.78 0.55
C ALA A 268 -5.41 29.91 -0.18
N PRO A 269 -4.87 30.36 -1.33
CA PRO A 269 -3.83 29.61 -2.04
C PRO A 269 -2.62 29.35 -1.13
N VAL A 270 -2.29 28.08 -0.92
CA VAL A 270 -1.09 27.68 -0.19
C VAL A 270 0.14 27.97 -1.06
N VAL A 271 1.15 28.64 -0.50
CA VAL A 271 2.40 28.92 -1.21
C VAL A 271 3.17 27.62 -1.42
N GLN A 272 3.46 27.29 -2.68
CA GLN A 272 4.18 26.08 -3.07
C GLN A 272 5.63 26.41 -3.46
N ASP A 273 6.59 25.80 -2.77
CA ASP A 273 8.03 25.93 -2.98
C ASP A 273 8.62 24.56 -3.37
N LYS A 274 8.75 24.34 -4.68
CA LYS A 274 9.40 23.14 -5.22
C LYS A 274 10.94 23.20 -5.13
N GLY A 275 11.53 24.39 -4.93
CA GLY A 275 12.98 24.60 -5.01
C GLY A 275 13.75 23.78 -3.97
N LYS A 276 13.18 23.63 -2.77
CA LYS A 276 13.70 22.75 -1.71
C LYS A 276 13.73 21.26 -2.11
N ILE A 277 12.72 20.78 -2.83
CA ILE A 277 12.63 19.39 -3.34
C ILE A 277 13.62 19.16 -4.49
N GLU A 278 13.76 20.11 -5.41
CA GLU A 278 14.72 20.04 -6.52
C GLU A 278 16.18 20.03 -5.99
N ALA A 279 16.50 20.87 -5.01
CA ALA A 279 17.82 20.89 -4.37
C ALA A 279 18.14 19.57 -3.65
N ALA A 280 17.16 19.02 -2.93
CA ALA A 280 17.23 17.73 -2.25
C ALA A 280 17.48 16.55 -3.21
N PHE A 281 16.75 16.51 -4.33
CA PHE A 281 16.97 15.54 -5.40
C PHE A 281 18.37 15.67 -6.01
N ALA A 282 18.78 16.89 -6.39
CA ALA A 282 20.09 17.13 -6.99
C ALA A 282 21.25 16.76 -6.05
N GLN A 283 21.13 17.02 -4.74
CA GLN A 283 22.11 16.59 -3.73
C GLN A 283 22.15 15.06 -3.59
N THR A 284 20.98 14.40 -3.60
CA THR A 284 20.88 12.93 -3.57
C THR A 284 21.57 12.32 -4.79
N MET A 285 21.32 12.83 -5.99
CA MET A 285 22.00 12.36 -7.20
C MET A 285 23.51 12.61 -7.16
N GLN A 286 23.98 13.74 -6.61
CA GLN A 286 25.42 13.99 -6.44
C GLN A 286 26.08 12.99 -5.48
N ILE A 287 25.39 12.60 -4.41
CA ILE A 287 25.87 11.60 -3.45
C ILE A 287 25.95 10.21 -4.10
N LEU A 288 24.97 9.85 -4.92
CA LEU A 288 24.89 8.54 -5.57
C LEU A 288 25.82 8.43 -6.79
N LEU A 289 25.79 9.41 -7.70
CA LEU A 289 26.45 9.37 -9.01
C LEU A 289 27.79 10.12 -9.06
N GLY A 290 28.20 10.76 -7.96
CA GLY A 290 29.36 11.65 -7.92
C GLY A 290 29.16 13.02 -8.59
N ARG A 291 28.09 13.21 -9.38
CA ARG A 291 27.70 14.49 -9.98
C ARG A 291 26.20 14.76 -9.85
N LYS A 292 25.81 16.03 -9.79
CA LYS A 292 24.41 16.45 -9.94
C LYS A 292 23.94 16.11 -11.36
N LEU A 293 22.71 15.63 -11.50
CA LEU A 293 22.05 15.55 -12.81
C LEU A 293 21.65 16.96 -13.28
N ALA A 294 21.61 17.17 -14.60
CA ALA A 294 21.46 18.45 -15.26
C ALA A 294 20.01 18.87 -15.54
N LYS A 295 19.01 18.11 -15.06
CA LYS A 295 17.58 18.31 -15.34
C LYS A 295 16.77 18.33 -14.02
N PRO A 296 15.61 19.01 -13.97
CA PRO A 296 14.72 18.98 -12.80
C PRO A 296 14.10 17.59 -12.62
N ILE A 297 13.60 17.29 -11.42
CA ILE A 297 13.04 15.99 -11.03
C ILE A 297 11.91 15.51 -11.97
N ASP A 298 11.18 16.43 -12.61
CA ASP A 298 10.07 16.09 -13.52
C ASP A 298 10.52 15.42 -14.82
N PHE A 299 11.76 15.68 -15.27
CA PHE A 299 12.35 14.96 -16.40
C PHE A 299 12.54 13.47 -16.10
N TYR A 300 12.66 13.13 -14.81
CA TYR A 300 12.82 11.76 -14.29
C TYR A 300 11.49 11.13 -13.85
N ALA A 301 10.37 11.86 -13.88
CA ALA A 301 9.09 11.44 -13.30
C ALA A 301 8.65 10.02 -13.71
N GLN A 302 8.66 9.71 -15.02
CA GLN A 302 8.28 8.39 -15.54
C GLN A 302 9.19 7.26 -15.05
N TRP A 303 10.46 7.56 -14.81
CA TRP A 303 11.44 6.60 -14.29
C TRP A 303 11.29 6.40 -12.78
N LEU A 304 11.02 7.49 -12.03
CA LEU A 304 10.75 7.43 -10.59
C LEU A 304 9.49 6.61 -10.26
N VAL A 305 8.39 6.78 -10.99
CA VAL A 305 7.10 6.10 -10.69
C VAL A 305 6.96 4.69 -11.26
N ARG A 306 7.95 4.15 -12.00
CA ARG A 306 7.72 2.97 -12.86
C ARG A 306 7.30 1.68 -12.13
N HIS A 307 7.60 1.58 -10.83
CA HIS A 307 7.14 0.50 -9.94
C HIS A 307 6.45 1.05 -8.67
N THR A 308 5.80 2.23 -8.76
CA THR A 308 5.05 2.83 -7.64
C THR A 308 3.56 2.91 -7.94
N ARG A 309 2.72 2.97 -6.91
CA ARG A 309 1.32 3.42 -7.05
C ARG A 309 1.27 4.88 -7.52
N GLY A 310 0.46 5.15 -8.55
CA GLY A 310 0.33 6.48 -9.15
C GLY A 310 -0.74 7.37 -8.51
N ILE A 311 -0.89 8.59 -9.05
CA ILE A 311 -1.95 9.55 -8.70
C ILE A 311 -2.73 9.92 -9.96
N GLY A 312 -4.06 9.83 -9.92
CA GLY A 312 -4.96 10.31 -10.97
C GLY A 312 -5.63 11.62 -10.59
N LYS A 313 -5.87 12.49 -11.58
CA LYS A 313 -6.58 13.77 -11.41
C LYS A 313 -8.01 13.68 -11.89
N PHE A 314 -8.95 14.02 -11.01
CA PHE A 314 -10.40 13.99 -11.26
C PHE A 314 -11.02 15.33 -10.85
N LYS A 315 -12.34 15.50 -10.98
CA LYS A 315 -13.03 16.75 -10.69
C LYS A 315 -14.01 16.62 -9.52
N SER A 316 -14.06 17.63 -8.66
CA SER A 316 -15.08 17.74 -7.61
C SER A 316 -16.48 17.92 -8.20
N ALA A 317 -17.43 17.15 -7.67
CA ALA A 317 -18.86 17.25 -7.98
C ALA A 317 -19.53 18.52 -7.42
N MET A 318 -18.89 19.20 -6.46
CA MET A 318 -19.38 20.47 -5.90
C MET A 318 -18.83 21.68 -6.66
N SER A 319 -17.56 21.67 -7.06
CA SER A 319 -16.84 22.89 -7.48
C SER A 319 -16.08 22.78 -8.81
N GLY A 320 -15.87 21.59 -9.37
CA GLY A 320 -15.02 21.40 -10.55
C GLY A 320 -13.51 21.62 -10.30
N LYS A 321 -13.08 21.79 -9.04
CA LYS A 321 -11.65 21.72 -8.65
C LYS A 321 -11.05 20.35 -8.98
N ASP A 322 -9.72 20.30 -9.10
CA ASP A 322 -8.99 19.02 -9.11
C ASP A 322 -9.18 18.28 -7.77
N VAL A 323 -9.41 16.97 -7.85
CA VAL A 323 -9.37 16.01 -6.73
C VAL A 323 -8.35 14.94 -7.10
N LEU A 324 -7.46 14.59 -6.16
CA LEU A 324 -6.36 13.66 -6.39
C LEU A 324 -6.73 12.28 -5.84
N LEU A 325 -6.82 11.26 -6.71
CA LEU A 325 -7.01 9.87 -6.28
C LEU A 325 -5.67 9.14 -6.33
N ALA A 326 -5.28 8.50 -5.22
CA ALA A 326 -4.13 7.59 -5.22
C ALA A 326 -4.52 6.20 -5.74
N HIS A 327 -3.61 5.51 -6.44
CA HIS A 327 -3.81 4.16 -6.99
C HIS A 327 -3.64 3.08 -5.91
N TYR A 328 -4.45 3.20 -4.86
CA TYR A 328 -4.36 2.53 -3.58
C TYR A 328 -5.74 2.56 -2.89
N GLY A 329 -5.96 1.73 -1.87
CA GLY A 329 -7.21 1.73 -1.08
C GLY A 329 -8.49 1.57 -1.90
N ASN A 330 -8.38 1.08 -3.15
CA ASN A 330 -9.45 1.08 -4.16
C ASN A 330 -10.08 2.48 -4.37
N TYR A 331 -9.34 3.56 -4.10
CA TYR A 331 -9.82 4.94 -4.29
C TYR A 331 -10.12 5.25 -5.77
N PHE A 332 -9.50 4.51 -6.70
CA PHE A 332 -9.83 4.56 -8.13
C PHE A 332 -11.22 4.02 -8.47
N ASP A 333 -11.91 3.32 -7.56
CA ASP A 333 -13.28 2.84 -7.76
C ASP A 333 -14.35 3.78 -7.19
N LEU A 334 -13.96 4.81 -6.42
CA LEU A 334 -14.88 5.83 -5.88
C LEU A 334 -15.68 6.50 -7.03
N PRO A 335 -17.03 6.62 -6.96
CA PRO A 335 -17.83 7.17 -8.06
C PRO A 335 -17.42 8.60 -8.43
N LYS A 336 -17.05 8.81 -9.71
CA LYS A 336 -16.42 10.06 -10.17
C LYS A 336 -17.36 11.27 -10.19
N ASP A 337 -18.67 11.06 -10.23
CA ASP A 337 -19.69 12.10 -10.06
C ASP A 337 -20.00 12.43 -8.58
N ARG A 338 -19.31 11.78 -7.64
CA ARG A 338 -19.51 11.93 -6.17
C ARG A 338 -18.23 12.32 -5.42
N LEU A 339 -17.17 12.72 -6.13
CA LEU A 339 -15.91 13.15 -5.53
C LEU A 339 -15.99 14.58 -5.00
N LEU A 340 -15.28 14.88 -3.91
CA LEU A 340 -15.12 16.20 -3.29
C LEU A 340 -13.66 16.42 -2.88
N THR A 341 -13.22 17.69 -2.74
CA THR A 341 -11.98 17.98 -2.00
C THR A 341 -12.18 17.72 -0.51
N LEU A 342 -11.09 17.62 0.27
CA LEU A 342 -11.18 17.39 1.72
C LEU A 342 -12.01 18.48 2.44
N GLU A 343 -11.86 19.74 2.07
CA GLU A 343 -12.60 20.87 2.66
C GLU A 343 -14.09 20.78 2.33
N GLU A 344 -14.41 20.43 1.08
CA GLU A 344 -15.77 20.28 0.58
C GLU A 344 -16.47 19.08 1.21
N ALA A 345 -15.77 17.95 1.37
CA ALA A 345 -16.27 16.79 2.08
C ALA A 345 -16.61 17.12 3.54
N ASN A 346 -15.73 17.83 4.25
CA ASN A 346 -15.97 18.28 5.62
C ASN A 346 -17.17 19.23 5.72
N GLU A 347 -17.25 20.26 4.85
CA GLU A 347 -18.37 21.20 4.84
C GLU A 347 -19.70 20.52 4.49
N PHE A 348 -19.68 19.56 3.56
CA PHE A 348 -20.85 18.79 3.16
C PHE A 348 -21.32 17.86 4.29
N GLY A 349 -20.44 17.05 4.89
CA GLY A 349 -20.80 16.10 5.95
C GLY A 349 -21.34 16.75 7.23
N MET A 350 -20.96 18.01 7.50
CA MET A 350 -21.56 18.81 8.58
C MET A 350 -23.03 19.21 8.33
N LYS A 351 -23.44 19.34 7.06
CA LYS A 351 -24.74 19.90 6.65
C LYS A 351 -25.71 18.84 6.11
N ALA A 352 -25.19 17.83 5.42
CA ALA A 352 -25.95 16.78 4.76
C ALA A 352 -26.25 15.63 5.74
N GLN A 353 -27.54 15.36 5.95
CA GLN A 353 -28.05 14.22 6.71
C GLN A 353 -29.40 13.77 6.14
N ILE A 354 -29.77 12.52 6.38
CA ILE A 354 -31.14 12.02 6.10
C ILE A 354 -32.09 12.42 7.23
N ASP A 355 -33.40 12.42 6.95
CA ASP A 355 -34.42 12.76 7.94
C ASP A 355 -34.75 11.60 8.92
N ALA A 356 -35.47 11.93 9.99
CA ALA A 356 -35.78 10.99 11.06
C ALA A 356 -36.76 9.86 10.68
N ALA A 357 -37.54 10.01 9.60
CA ALA A 357 -38.40 8.96 9.05
C ALA A 357 -37.62 8.06 8.09
N ALA A 358 -36.74 8.64 7.26
CA ALA A 358 -35.77 7.89 6.45
C ALA A 358 -34.85 7.00 7.28
N VAL A 359 -34.44 7.43 8.49
CA VAL A 359 -33.74 6.59 9.49
C VAL A 359 -34.62 5.43 9.98
N SER A 360 -35.87 5.68 10.38
CA SER A 360 -36.74 4.64 10.94
C SER A 360 -37.13 3.57 9.89
N ASP A 361 -37.30 3.98 8.62
CA ASP A 361 -37.60 3.10 7.49
C ASP A 361 -36.35 2.43 6.87
N LEU A 362 -35.15 2.65 7.43
CA LEU A 362 -33.91 2.13 6.86
C LEU A 362 -33.84 0.60 6.94
N SER A 363 -33.40 -0.03 5.85
CA SER A 363 -33.13 -1.46 5.68
C SER A 363 -31.94 -1.64 4.73
N LEU A 364 -31.29 -2.80 4.73
CA LEU A 364 -30.24 -3.12 3.75
C LEU A 364 -30.78 -3.02 2.30
N LYS A 365 -32.05 -3.40 2.08
CA LYS A 365 -32.71 -3.38 0.77
C LYS A 365 -32.92 -1.96 0.22
N ASN A 366 -33.29 -0.99 1.06
CA ASN A 366 -33.58 0.39 0.63
C ASN A 366 -32.47 1.41 0.93
N ALA A 367 -31.35 0.98 1.55
CA ALA A 367 -30.24 1.85 1.95
C ALA A 367 -29.80 2.79 0.81
N HIS A 368 -29.58 2.27 -0.40
CA HIS A 368 -29.20 3.03 -1.58
C HIS A 368 -30.10 4.25 -1.85
N ALA A 369 -31.42 4.10 -1.70
CA ALA A 369 -32.39 5.17 -1.96
C ALA A 369 -32.44 6.20 -0.82
N LYS A 370 -32.15 5.79 0.42
CA LYS A 370 -32.07 6.70 1.58
C LYS A 370 -30.77 7.50 1.59
N ILE A 371 -29.63 6.84 1.40
CA ILE A 371 -28.29 7.42 1.61
C ILE A 371 -27.74 8.09 0.35
N GLY A 372 -28.29 7.80 -0.83
CA GLY A 372 -27.80 8.29 -2.12
C GLY A 372 -27.71 9.80 -2.28
N ASN A 373 -28.43 10.57 -1.45
CA ASN A 373 -28.35 12.03 -1.41
C ASN A 373 -27.20 12.59 -0.56
N ILE A 374 -26.63 11.79 0.34
CA ILE A 374 -25.52 12.19 1.23
C ILE A 374 -24.20 11.45 0.93
N ALA A 375 -24.25 10.43 0.07
CA ALA A 375 -23.10 9.62 -0.30
C ALA A 375 -22.16 10.36 -1.28
N PHE A 376 -21.17 11.05 -0.73
CA PHE A 376 -20.07 11.72 -1.42
C PHE A 376 -18.74 11.39 -0.74
N PHE A 377 -17.64 11.43 -1.50
CA PHE A 377 -16.35 10.82 -1.12
C PHE A 377 -15.16 11.75 -1.35
N ASN A 378 -14.18 11.72 -0.44
CA ASN A 378 -12.81 12.20 -0.65
C ASN A 378 -11.80 11.05 -0.49
N SER A 379 -10.63 11.21 -1.11
CA SER A 379 -9.44 10.32 -1.04
C SER A 379 -8.28 10.93 -0.26
N ASP A 380 -8.38 12.22 0.10
CA ASP A 380 -7.32 12.95 0.77
C ASP A 380 -7.42 12.83 2.29
N ILE A 381 -6.27 12.73 2.97
CA ILE A 381 -6.14 12.81 4.43
C ILE A 381 -5.04 13.82 4.72
N GLN A 382 -5.33 14.80 5.58
CA GLN A 382 -4.33 15.72 6.11
C GLN A 382 -4.42 15.67 7.63
N ASP A 383 -3.32 15.29 8.28
CA ASP A 383 -3.25 15.13 9.73
C ASP A 383 -1.89 15.53 10.31
N GLY A 384 -1.87 15.93 11.58
CA GLY A 384 -0.65 16.46 12.20
C GLY A 384 -0.15 17.76 11.55
N VAL A 385 1.17 17.96 11.54
CA VAL A 385 1.83 19.17 11.01
C VAL A 385 2.31 18.93 9.59
N ASN A 386 1.52 19.33 8.59
CA ASN A 386 1.89 19.27 7.17
C ASN A 386 2.38 20.62 6.64
N MET A 387 3.37 20.63 5.74
CA MET A 387 3.99 21.88 5.26
C MET A 387 4.57 21.78 3.85
N ASN A 388 3.98 22.53 2.92
CA ASN A 388 4.44 22.62 1.52
C ASN A 388 4.54 21.24 0.85
N ASP A 389 3.46 20.47 0.98
CA ASP A 389 3.27 19.19 0.31
C ASP A 389 2.46 19.42 -0.96
N ILE A 390 3.07 19.12 -2.11
CA ILE A 390 2.64 19.59 -3.43
C ILE A 390 2.11 18.41 -4.24
N GLU A 391 0.82 18.45 -4.63
CA GLU A 391 0.14 17.34 -5.34
C GLU A 391 0.17 15.99 -4.57
N CYS A 392 0.11 16.03 -3.24
CA CYS A 392 0.04 14.86 -2.36
C CYS A 392 -1.40 14.61 -1.86
N THR A 393 -1.79 13.33 -1.68
CA THR A 393 -3.16 12.96 -1.24
C THR A 393 -3.29 12.75 0.27
N ILE A 394 -2.41 11.92 0.83
CA ILE A 394 -2.43 11.48 2.23
C ILE A 394 -1.13 11.95 2.87
N THR A 395 -1.23 12.90 3.80
CA THR A 395 -0.11 13.51 4.52
C THR A 395 -0.36 13.48 6.04
N ILE A 396 0.60 12.93 6.78
CA ILE A 396 0.57 12.83 8.24
C ILE A 396 1.94 13.23 8.77
N ASP A 397 2.02 14.40 9.42
CA ASP A 397 3.29 15.00 9.88
C ASP A 397 4.37 15.00 8.76
N ALA A 398 3.98 15.48 7.58
CA ALA A 398 4.82 15.56 6.38
C ALA A 398 5.37 16.98 6.14
N SER A 399 6.46 17.10 5.39
CA SER A 399 6.85 18.40 4.84
C SER A 399 7.72 18.30 3.60
N LEU A 400 7.57 19.27 2.70
CA LEU A 400 8.37 19.36 1.48
C LEU A 400 8.27 18.08 0.62
N CYS A 401 7.09 17.43 0.58
CA CYS A 401 6.85 16.29 -0.29
C CYS A 401 6.19 16.70 -1.62
N TYR A 402 6.37 15.90 -2.68
CA TYR A 402 5.88 16.21 -4.03
C TYR A 402 5.35 14.98 -4.78
N ARG A 403 4.10 15.02 -5.27
CA ARG A 403 3.45 13.90 -6.00
C ARG A 403 3.56 12.59 -5.24
N ALA A 404 3.29 12.63 -3.94
CA ALA A 404 3.45 11.51 -3.03
C ALA A 404 2.10 11.04 -2.46
N VAL A 405 2.03 9.75 -2.18
CA VAL A 405 0.89 9.06 -1.59
C VAL A 405 1.31 8.51 -0.23
N CYS A 406 0.48 8.77 0.79
CA CYS A 406 0.73 8.33 2.16
C CYS A 406 2.10 8.77 2.70
N SER A 407 2.44 10.04 2.54
CA SER A 407 3.61 10.67 3.19
C SER A 407 3.38 10.74 4.69
N VAL A 408 3.96 9.81 5.45
CA VAL A 408 3.84 9.75 6.92
C VAL A 408 5.21 9.96 7.55
N TYR A 409 5.34 10.88 8.51
CA TYR A 409 6.61 11.24 9.18
C TYR A 409 7.75 11.51 8.17
N SER A 410 7.44 12.26 7.10
CA SER A 410 8.25 12.26 5.87
C SER A 410 8.65 13.66 5.42
N LYS A 411 9.92 13.81 5.07
CA LYS A 411 10.53 15.08 4.66
C LYS A 411 11.32 14.93 3.37
N TYR A 412 11.21 15.94 2.48
CA TYR A 412 11.85 15.96 1.16
C TYR A 412 11.63 14.67 0.34
N CYS A 413 10.37 14.22 0.23
CA CYS A 413 10.01 13.02 -0.53
C CYS A 413 9.38 13.37 -1.89
N ALA A 414 9.55 12.54 -2.92
CA ALA A 414 8.73 12.71 -4.13
C ALA A 414 8.46 11.42 -4.88
N TYR A 415 7.36 11.40 -5.65
CA TYR A 415 6.97 10.27 -6.49
C TYR A 415 6.95 8.95 -5.69
N SER A 416 6.48 9.02 -4.44
CA SER A 416 6.66 7.96 -3.44
C SER A 416 5.33 7.54 -2.81
N PHE A 417 5.25 6.27 -2.48
CA PHE A 417 4.15 5.62 -1.80
C PHE A 417 4.63 5.05 -0.45
N TRP A 418 3.93 5.46 0.62
CA TRP A 418 4.08 5.02 2.02
C TRP A 418 5.51 4.97 2.63
N PRO A 419 6.32 6.04 2.52
CA PRO A 419 7.51 6.22 3.37
C PRO A 419 7.14 6.47 4.84
N ARG A 420 7.96 6.00 5.81
CA ARG A 420 7.58 6.04 7.25
C ARG A 420 8.69 6.21 8.30
N SER A 421 9.89 6.65 7.96
CA SER A 421 10.30 8.04 8.26
C SER A 421 11.44 8.47 7.33
N CYS A 422 11.34 9.66 6.73
CA CYS A 422 12.12 10.00 5.53
C CYS A 422 12.86 11.34 5.61
N GLU A 423 14.16 11.31 5.27
CA GLU A 423 14.99 12.43 4.81
C GLU A 423 16.19 11.80 4.05
N TYR A 424 16.14 11.33 2.80
CA TYR A 424 15.40 11.72 1.59
C TYR A 424 15.05 10.49 0.73
N ILE A 425 13.94 10.47 -0.02
CA ILE A 425 13.57 9.36 -0.93
C ILE A 425 12.80 9.86 -2.16
N PHE A 426 13.13 9.34 -3.35
CA PHE A 426 12.42 9.64 -4.59
C PHE A 426 12.05 8.36 -5.38
N GLY A 427 10.77 8.08 -5.68
CA GLY A 427 10.36 6.94 -6.54
C GLY A 427 10.00 5.60 -5.86
N CYS A 428 9.31 5.58 -4.72
CA CYS A 428 9.22 4.42 -3.80
C CYS A 428 7.83 3.76 -3.64
N ASP A 429 7.76 2.46 -3.33
CA ASP A 429 6.59 1.71 -2.80
C ASP A 429 7.05 0.37 -2.19
N THR A 430 7.28 0.16 -0.90
CA THR A 430 7.03 0.93 0.35
C THR A 430 8.33 0.96 1.21
N VAL A 431 8.52 1.85 2.20
CA VAL A 431 9.81 1.89 2.98
C VAL A 431 9.74 2.53 4.38
N PHE A 432 10.53 2.03 5.34
CA PHE A 432 10.40 2.41 6.76
C PHE A 432 11.48 3.31 7.40
N ASP A 433 12.76 3.29 7.01
CA ASP A 433 13.67 4.46 7.19
C ASP A 433 14.77 4.53 6.11
N SER A 434 15.43 5.70 6.02
CA SER A 434 16.27 6.08 4.88
C SER A 434 17.46 6.98 5.27
N SER A 435 18.51 6.99 4.44
CA SER A 435 19.33 8.20 4.22
C SER A 435 19.82 8.29 2.77
N PHE A 436 19.17 9.15 1.97
CA PHE A 436 19.43 9.43 0.55
C PHE A 436 19.17 8.26 -0.40
N CYS A 437 17.94 8.12 -0.91
CA CYS A 437 17.52 7.00 -1.76
C CYS A 437 16.76 7.43 -3.02
N VAL A 438 16.91 6.68 -4.11
CA VAL A 438 16.10 6.81 -5.34
C VAL A 438 15.66 5.42 -5.82
N ASN A 439 14.36 5.24 -6.08
CA ASN A 439 13.68 3.99 -6.45
C ASN A 439 13.89 2.84 -5.44
N CYS A 440 12.94 2.54 -4.54
CA CYS A 440 13.05 1.47 -3.51
C CYS A 440 11.67 0.87 -3.21
N TYR A 441 11.56 -0.44 -2.90
CA TYR A 441 10.28 -1.16 -3.13
C TYR A 441 9.82 -2.26 -2.14
N ASN A 442 9.65 -1.96 -0.83
CA ASN A 442 9.13 -2.80 0.31
C ASN A 442 10.09 -3.09 1.50
N SER A 443 10.89 -2.10 1.92
CA SER A 443 12.10 -2.31 2.74
C SER A 443 12.09 -1.69 4.15
N VAL A 444 12.94 -2.20 5.06
CA VAL A 444 13.12 -1.68 6.42
C VAL A 444 14.59 -1.32 6.68
N ASN A 445 14.92 -0.07 6.34
CA ASN A 445 16.06 0.73 6.81
C ASN A 445 17.29 0.68 5.88
N LEU A 446 17.39 1.68 4.98
CA LEU A 446 18.33 1.71 3.86
C LEU A 446 19.21 2.96 3.84
N LYS A 447 20.46 2.80 3.41
CA LYS A 447 21.37 3.91 3.04
C LYS A 447 22.19 3.48 1.81
N ARG A 448 22.87 4.39 1.13
CA ARG A 448 22.33 5.49 0.32
C ARG A 448 21.95 4.91 -1.04
N CYS A 449 20.68 4.85 -1.42
CA CYS A 449 20.17 3.84 -2.35
C CYS A 449 19.87 4.32 -3.78
N PHE A 450 20.02 3.43 -4.76
CA PHE A 450 19.52 3.53 -6.14
C PHE A 450 19.02 2.12 -6.53
N GLU A 451 17.77 1.78 -6.18
CA GLU A 451 17.27 0.39 -6.10
C GLU A 451 18.01 -0.52 -5.10
N VAL A 452 17.27 -1.08 -4.13
CA VAL A 452 16.59 -2.37 -4.33
C VAL A 452 15.60 -2.70 -3.19
N ASP A 453 14.97 -3.87 -3.27
CA ASP A 453 14.15 -4.54 -2.26
C ASP A 453 14.41 -6.07 -2.30
N SER A 454 14.11 -6.94 -1.33
CA SER A 454 13.51 -6.82 0.03
C SER A 454 14.58 -6.92 1.09
N SER A 455 14.59 -6.01 2.08
CA SER A 455 15.79 -5.79 2.91
C SER A 455 15.53 -5.27 4.33
N ASN A 456 16.36 -5.76 5.27
CA ASN A 456 16.49 -5.27 6.66
C ASN A 456 17.98 -5.10 7.10
N SER A 457 18.95 -4.71 6.25
CA SER A 457 19.34 -3.30 6.06
C SER A 457 20.60 -3.23 5.15
N CYS A 458 20.91 -2.09 4.49
CA CYS A 458 21.91 -2.00 3.40
C CYS A 458 22.84 -0.75 3.36
N SER A 459 23.95 -0.81 2.58
CA SER A 459 24.83 0.34 2.21
C SER A 459 25.76 0.05 1.00
N ASP A 460 26.00 0.93 0.01
CA ASP A 460 25.31 2.15 -0.47
C ASP A 460 25.06 1.97 -1.99
N SER A 461 23.79 2.01 -2.43
CA SER A 461 23.21 1.14 -3.46
C SER A 461 23.03 1.64 -4.91
N TYR A 462 22.90 0.65 -5.78
CA TYR A 462 22.70 0.53 -7.25
C TYR A 462 22.26 -0.93 -7.56
N PHE A 463 21.53 -1.56 -6.63
CA PHE A 463 21.80 -2.93 -6.18
C PHE A 463 20.66 -3.90 -6.45
N CYS A 464 20.78 -5.12 -5.92
CA CYS A 464 19.92 -6.24 -6.26
C CYS A 464 19.47 -7.10 -5.05
N HIS A 465 18.45 -7.91 -5.36
CA HIS A 465 17.47 -8.62 -4.53
C HIS A 465 18.00 -9.97 -3.98
N ASN A 466 17.80 -10.42 -2.74
CA ASN A 466 16.83 -10.06 -1.69
C ASN A 466 17.61 -10.10 -0.35
N CYS A 467 18.00 -8.94 0.20
CA CYS A 467 19.32 -8.80 0.83
C CYS A 467 19.36 -8.25 2.26
N GLU A 468 20.29 -8.78 3.06
CA GLU A 468 20.70 -8.27 4.37
C GLU A 468 22.24 -8.32 4.47
N ASN A 469 22.87 -7.33 5.12
CA ASN A 469 24.31 -7.27 5.42
C ASN A 469 25.27 -7.37 4.20
N VAL A 470 24.94 -6.76 3.07
CA VAL A 470 25.87 -6.61 1.92
C VAL A 470 26.54 -5.24 1.97
N GLN A 471 27.84 -5.16 1.66
CA GLN A 471 28.62 -3.90 1.67
C GLN A 471 29.36 -3.69 0.35
N ASN A 472 28.98 -2.63 -0.37
CA ASN A 472 29.46 -2.26 -1.71
C ASN A 472 29.14 -3.30 -2.82
N SER A 473 28.20 -2.93 -3.70
CA SER A 473 27.67 -3.74 -4.82
C SER A 473 27.43 -2.87 -6.08
N MET A 474 26.64 -3.37 -7.04
CA MET A 474 25.95 -2.84 -8.26
C MET A 474 25.22 -4.04 -8.89
N PHE A 475 24.72 -4.91 -8.01
CA PHE A 475 24.77 -6.37 -8.11
C PHE A 475 23.96 -7.01 -6.96
N CYS A 476 23.93 -8.35 -6.93
CA CYS A 476 23.69 -9.28 -5.80
C CYS A 476 22.31 -9.97 -5.80
N PHE A 477 22.31 -11.28 -6.04
CA PHE A 477 21.12 -12.11 -6.22
C PHE A 477 21.11 -13.19 -5.12
N ASN A 478 20.25 -13.05 -4.11
CA ASN A 478 20.11 -13.99 -2.99
C ASN A 478 21.35 -14.20 -2.10
N VAL A 479 22.36 -13.33 -2.16
CA VAL A 479 23.59 -13.44 -1.33
C VAL A 479 23.48 -12.68 -0.01
N LYS A 480 24.15 -13.18 1.03
CA LYS A 480 24.21 -12.59 2.38
C LYS A 480 25.66 -12.40 2.84
N ASN A 481 25.91 -11.39 3.66
CA ASN A 481 27.21 -11.15 4.33
C ASN A 481 28.43 -11.05 3.38
N LYS A 482 28.31 -10.34 2.24
CA LYS A 482 29.39 -10.20 1.22
C LYS A 482 29.94 -8.77 1.12
N ARG A 483 31.23 -8.65 0.75
CA ARG A 483 31.96 -7.37 0.60
C ARG A 483 32.60 -7.25 -0.78
N TYR A 484 32.50 -6.08 -1.41
CA TYR A 484 33.10 -5.80 -2.72
C TYR A 484 32.67 -6.85 -3.78
N ALA A 485 31.36 -7.11 -3.83
CA ALA A 485 30.80 -8.21 -4.59
C ALA A 485 30.30 -7.76 -5.97
N ILE A 486 30.65 -8.52 -7.00
CA ILE A 486 30.25 -8.37 -8.40
C ILE A 486 29.52 -9.65 -8.82
N GLY A 487 28.20 -9.54 -8.99
CA GLY A 487 27.35 -10.60 -9.52
C GLY A 487 27.47 -11.94 -8.79
N ASN A 488 27.30 -11.93 -7.47
CA ASN A 488 27.45 -13.06 -6.52
C ASN A 488 28.88 -13.55 -6.24
N VAL A 489 29.93 -12.85 -6.70
CA VAL A 489 31.33 -13.21 -6.40
C VAL A 489 32.08 -12.00 -5.85
N GLU A 490 32.90 -12.21 -4.81
CA GLU A 490 33.76 -11.15 -4.26
C GLU A 490 35.02 -11.01 -5.14
N VAL A 491 35.29 -9.80 -5.64
CA VAL A 491 36.40 -9.54 -6.58
C VAL A 491 37.59 -8.80 -5.94
N GLY A 492 37.48 -8.46 -4.66
CA GLY A 492 38.44 -7.62 -3.96
C GLY A 492 38.24 -6.13 -4.20
N GLN A 493 38.81 -5.31 -3.31
CA GLN A 493 38.53 -3.87 -3.23
C GLN A 493 38.96 -3.09 -4.47
N GLU A 494 40.14 -3.37 -5.02
CA GLU A 494 40.67 -2.61 -6.17
C GLU A 494 39.83 -2.82 -7.43
N ALA A 495 39.59 -4.08 -7.82
CA ALA A 495 38.76 -4.43 -8.97
C ALA A 495 37.33 -3.89 -8.83
N PHE A 496 36.77 -3.96 -7.61
CA PHE A 496 35.45 -3.40 -7.32
C PHE A 496 35.42 -1.86 -7.50
N MET A 497 36.39 -1.12 -6.94
CA MET A 497 36.41 0.33 -7.03
C MET A 497 36.63 0.82 -8.48
N LYS A 498 37.46 0.11 -9.26
CA LYS A 498 37.62 0.35 -10.70
C LYS A 498 36.32 0.14 -11.47
N ALA A 499 35.60 -0.95 -11.20
CA ALA A 499 34.29 -1.21 -11.79
C ALA A 499 33.26 -0.13 -11.41
N LYS A 500 33.21 0.26 -10.13
CA LYS A 500 32.30 1.28 -9.62
C LYS A 500 32.44 2.62 -10.35
N ALA A 501 33.67 3.08 -10.58
CA ALA A 501 33.90 4.34 -11.29
C ALA A 501 33.33 4.33 -12.73
N ALA A 502 33.53 3.24 -13.48
CA ALA A 502 33.03 3.11 -14.85
C ALA A 502 31.50 3.00 -14.91
N LEU A 503 30.91 2.16 -14.06
CA LEU A 503 29.46 1.91 -14.04
C LEU A 503 28.67 3.14 -13.56
N VAL A 504 29.18 3.86 -12.55
CA VAL A 504 28.55 5.10 -12.07
C VAL A 504 28.55 6.19 -13.14
N ALA A 505 29.64 6.34 -13.92
CA ALA A 505 29.67 7.25 -15.06
C ALA A 505 28.64 6.86 -16.14
N GLN A 506 28.58 5.56 -16.49
CA GLN A 506 27.60 5.03 -17.45
C GLN A 506 26.14 5.32 -17.03
N MET A 507 25.82 5.16 -15.73
CA MET A 507 24.48 5.45 -15.21
C MET A 507 24.17 6.94 -15.23
N ALA A 508 25.12 7.80 -14.88
CA ALA A 508 24.93 9.26 -14.90
C ALA A 508 24.65 9.78 -16.32
N ASP A 509 25.43 9.34 -17.30
CA ASP A 509 25.25 9.70 -18.71
C ASP A 509 23.94 9.14 -19.29
N GLY A 510 23.54 7.94 -18.87
CA GLY A 510 22.25 7.34 -19.22
C GLY A 510 21.06 8.18 -18.73
N LEU A 511 21.09 8.64 -17.48
CA LEU A 511 20.05 9.45 -16.87
C LEU A 511 20.00 10.87 -17.45
N ASP A 512 21.12 11.59 -17.51
CA ASP A 512 21.18 12.96 -18.05
C ASP A 512 20.70 13.05 -19.51
N LYS A 513 20.94 12.00 -20.30
CA LYS A 513 20.53 11.92 -21.71
C LYS A 513 19.06 11.50 -21.90
N ASN A 514 18.60 10.49 -21.17
CA ASN A 514 17.34 9.79 -21.50
C ASN A 514 16.24 9.91 -20.43
N GLY A 515 16.53 10.47 -19.26
CA GLY A 515 15.62 10.53 -18.11
C GLY A 515 15.41 9.17 -17.41
N LYS A 516 16.07 8.11 -17.87
CA LYS A 516 15.94 6.73 -17.40
C LYS A 516 17.15 5.87 -17.78
N LEU A 517 17.30 4.72 -17.12
CA LEU A 517 18.18 3.64 -17.54
C LEU A 517 17.46 2.64 -18.46
N SER A 518 18.23 1.79 -19.15
CA SER A 518 17.74 0.68 -19.99
C SER A 518 17.40 -0.59 -19.21
N ARG A 519 17.87 -0.69 -17.96
CA ARG A 519 17.67 -1.82 -17.05
C ARG A 519 17.37 -1.33 -15.64
N ASP A 520 16.75 -2.21 -14.87
CA ASP A 520 16.41 -2.09 -13.47
C ASP A 520 16.45 -3.46 -12.79
N ILE A 521 16.18 -3.54 -11.48
CA ILE A 521 16.22 -4.82 -10.77
C ILE A 521 15.31 -5.90 -11.37
N PHE A 522 14.19 -5.54 -11.99
CA PHE A 522 13.24 -6.50 -12.57
C PHE A 522 13.59 -6.90 -14.02
N SER A 523 14.74 -6.44 -14.56
CA SER A 523 15.15 -6.61 -15.97
C SER A 523 16.65 -6.91 -16.17
N LEU A 524 17.27 -7.67 -15.26
CA LEU A 524 18.68 -8.10 -15.34
C LEU A 524 18.86 -9.39 -16.17
#